data_AF-A0A1I2BIG7-F1
#
_entry.id   AF-A0A1I2BIG7-F1
#
_cell.length_a   1.000
_cell.length_b   1.000
_cell.length_c   1.000
_cell.angle_alpha   90.00
_cell.angle_beta   90.00
_cell.angle_gamma   90.00
#
_symmetry.space_group_name_H-M   'P 1'
#
loop_
_entity.id
_entity.type
_entity.pdbx_description
1 polymer ?
#
loop_
_entity_poly.entity_id
_entity_poly.type
_entity_poly.pdbx_seq_one_letter_code
_entity_poly.pdbx_strand_id
1 'polypeptide(L)' 'MSSTPPTSPAHDEPEITQERDVPLDGTDADGEKLMKEVRNDRLEVPPGEEEAHEQRNEVPPQK' A
#
# COMPACT_ATOMS: atom_id res chain seq x y z
N MET A 1 -46.24 27.63 28.84
CA MET A 1 -45.70 26.30 28.46
C MET A 1 -45.31 26.39 27.00
N SER A 2 -44.01 26.48 26.69
CA SER A 2 -43.53 26.57 25.31
C SER A 2 -43.07 25.19 24.86
N SER A 3 -43.77 24.61 23.88
CA SER A 3 -43.42 23.34 23.27
C SER A 3 -42.53 23.63 22.06
N THR A 4 -41.25 23.33 22.15
CA THR A 4 -40.35 23.36 20.98
C THR A 4 -40.60 22.14 20.10
N PRO A 5 -40.68 22.27 18.77
CA PRO A 5 -40.80 21.11 17.89
C PRO A 5 -39.49 20.29 17.94
N PRO A 6 -39.55 18.96 17.77
CA PRO A 6 -38.34 18.15 17.65
C PRO A 6 -37.65 18.50 16.33
N THR A 7 -36.46 19.09 16.43
CA THR A 7 -35.53 19.19 15.29
C THR A 7 -35.04 17.77 15.00
N SER A 8 -35.64 17.13 14.00
CA SER A 8 -35.04 15.93 13.42
C SER A 8 -33.67 16.32 12.84
N PRO A 9 -32.56 15.65 13.23
CA PRO A 9 -31.31 15.87 12.52
C PRO A 9 -31.50 15.38 11.08
N ALA A 10 -31.33 16.30 10.13
CA ALA A 10 -31.23 15.95 8.72
C ALA A 10 -29.94 15.14 8.55
N HIS A 11 -30.05 13.81 8.58
CA HIS A 11 -28.98 12.92 8.17
C HIS A 11 -28.89 12.97 6.64
N ASP A 12 -28.39 14.10 6.11
CA ASP A 12 -28.13 14.30 4.68
C ASP A 12 -26.66 14.02 4.30
N GLU A 13 -25.81 13.65 5.27
CA GLU A 13 -24.43 13.24 4.98
C GLU A 13 -24.37 11.73 4.71
N PRO A 14 -23.85 11.30 3.54
CA PRO A 14 -23.64 9.89 3.27
C PRO A 14 -22.59 9.33 4.23
N GLU A 15 -22.90 8.20 4.87
CA GLU A 15 -21.92 7.45 5.65
C GLU A 15 -20.78 7.00 4.72
N ILE A 16 -19.54 7.45 4.99
CA ILE A 16 -18.35 6.91 4.33
C ILE A 16 -18.20 5.46 4.77
N THR A 17 -18.49 4.53 3.87
CA THR A 17 -18.11 3.13 4.02
C THR A 17 -16.67 2.97 3.58
N GLN A 18 -15.81 2.39 4.42
CA GLN A 18 -14.49 1.94 3.96
C GLN A 18 -14.69 0.82 2.94
N GLU A 19 -14.02 0.94 1.79
CA GLU A 19 -14.00 -0.11 0.77
C GLU A 19 -13.38 -1.39 1.36
N ARG A 20 -13.97 -2.54 1.05
CA ARG A 20 -13.67 -3.83 1.70
C ARG A 20 -12.35 -4.46 1.25
N ASP A 21 -11.64 -3.82 0.32
CA ASP A 21 -10.60 -4.49 -0.47
C ASP A 21 -9.16 -4.09 -0.09
N VAL A 22 -8.97 -3.38 1.04
CA VAL A 22 -7.62 -3.09 1.55
C VAL A 22 -7.19 -4.20 2.53
N PRO A 23 -6.06 -4.90 2.27
CA PRO A 23 -5.53 -5.88 3.20
C PRO A 23 -5.18 -5.27 4.57
N LEU A 24 -5.64 -5.89 5.65
CA LEU A 24 -5.42 -5.42 7.03
C LEU A 24 -3.99 -5.71 7.54
N ASP A 25 -3.27 -6.60 6.87
CA ASP A 25 -1.87 -6.90 7.17
C ASP A 25 -0.90 -5.85 6.61
N GLY A 26 -1.42 -4.83 5.92
CA GLY A 26 -0.65 -3.75 5.32
C GLY A 26 0.10 -4.17 4.05
N THR A 27 -0.20 -5.35 3.50
CA THR A 27 0.38 -5.81 2.23
C THR A 27 -0.38 -5.23 1.05
N ASP A 28 0.32 -5.00 -0.06
CA ASP A 28 -0.27 -4.57 -1.33
C ASP A 28 0.46 -5.28 -2.48
N ALA A 29 0.03 -6.50 -2.76
CA ALA A 29 0.67 -7.36 -3.76
C ALA A 29 0.62 -6.74 -5.17
N ASP A 30 -0.45 -6.01 -5.50
CA ASP A 30 -0.60 -5.34 -6.78
C ASP A 30 0.32 -4.12 -6.87
N GLY A 31 0.39 -3.33 -5.80
CA GLY A 31 1.35 -2.22 -5.67
C GLY A 31 2.80 -2.69 -5.79
N GLU A 32 3.18 -3.75 -5.07
CA GLU A 32 4.51 -4.35 -5.15
C GLU A 32 4.85 -4.81 -6.58
N LYS A 33 3.89 -5.41 -7.27
CA LYS A 33 4.06 -5.82 -8.66
C LYS A 33 4.32 -4.62 -9.57
N LEU A 34 3.55 -3.53 -9.40
CA LEU A 34 3.71 -2.32 -10.19
C LEU A 34 5.08 -1.66 -9.97
N MET A 35 5.61 -1.71 -8.74
CA MET A 35 6.95 -1.16 -8.43
C MET A 35 8.07 -1.86 -9.22
N LYS A 36 7.95 -3.17 -9.47
CA LYS A 36 8.94 -3.94 -10.24
C LYS A 36 8.97 -3.56 -11.73
N GLU A 37 7.90 -2.97 -12.24
CA GLU A 37 7.81 -2.54 -13.65
C GLU A 37 8.51 -1.20 -13.90
N VAL A 38 8.82 -0.43 -12.85
CA VAL A 38 9.45 0.90 -12.96
C VAL A 38 10.91 0.78 -13.42
N ARG A 39 11.17 1.03 -14.71
CA ARG A 39 12.54 0.93 -15.27
C ARG A 39 13.34 2.22 -15.11
N ASN A 40 14.61 2.08 -14.76
CA ASN A 40 15.61 3.14 -14.80
C ASN A 40 16.93 2.59 -15.35
N ASP A 41 17.28 3.03 -16.55
CA ASP A 41 18.45 2.54 -17.29
C ASP A 41 19.80 2.91 -16.65
N ARG A 42 19.79 3.79 -15.64
CA ARG A 42 20.99 4.19 -14.89
C ARG A 42 21.25 3.33 -13.66
N LEU A 43 20.34 2.41 -13.31
CA LEU A 43 20.55 1.50 -12.20
C LEU A 43 21.48 0.37 -12.61
N GLU A 44 22.41 0.01 -11.72
CA GLU A 44 23.30 -1.14 -11.91
C GLU A 44 22.53 -2.47 -11.81
N VAL A 45 21.49 -2.50 -10.99
CA VAL A 45 20.63 -3.67 -10.78
C VAL A 45 19.21 -3.32 -11.22
N PRO A 46 18.59 -4.15 -12.09
CA PRO A 46 17.18 -3.97 -12.44
C PRO A 46 16.27 -4.14 -11.21
N PRO A 47 15.14 -3.39 -11.16
CA PRO A 47 14.14 -3.58 -10.12
C PRO A 47 13.66 -5.03 -10.04
N GLY A 48 13.67 -5.61 -8.84
CA GLY A 48 13.25 -6.98 -8.58
C GLY A 48 14.35 -8.04 -8.74
N GLU A 49 15.59 -7.66 -9.03
CA GLU A 49 16.76 -8.55 -9.13
C GLU A 49 17.80 -8.32 -8.02
N GLU A 50 17.47 -7.51 -7.00
CA GLU A 50 18.37 -7.09 -5.93
C GLU A 50 18.87 -8.27 -5.10
N GLU A 51 17.97 -9.18 -4.71
CA GLU A 51 18.32 -10.37 -3.92
C GLU A 51 19.27 -11.31 -4.68
N ALA A 52 19.10 -11.43 -5.99
CA ALA A 52 19.95 -12.26 -6.83
C ALA A 52 21.32 -11.62 -7.07
N HIS A 53 21.38 -10.29 -7.12
CA HIS A 53 22.62 -9.53 -7.18
C HIS A 53 23.40 -9.61 -5.86
N GLU A 54 22.72 -9.55 -4.73
CA GLU A 54 23.32 -9.60 -3.40
C GLU A 54 23.95 -10.98 -3.11
N GLN A 55 23.22 -12.06 -3.40
CA GLN A 55 23.73 -13.45 -3.29
C GLN A 55 24.97 -13.73 -4.17
N ARG A 56 25.12 -13.02 -5.29
CA ARG A 56 26.29 -13.15 -6.17
C ARG A 56 27.50 -12.38 -5.63
N ASN A 57 27.27 -11.35 -4.82
CA ASN A 57 28.32 -10.48 -4.27
C ASN A 57 28.69 -10.82 -2.82
N GLU A 58 27.94 -11.72 -2.16
CA GLU A 58 28.37 -12.34 -0.91
C GLU A 58 29.66 -13.15 -1.14
N VAL A 59 30.79 -12.55 -0.80
CA VAL A 59 32.10 -13.21 -0.72
C VAL A 59 31.96 -14.38 0.28
N PRO A 60 32.30 -15.64 -0.09
CA PRO A 60 32.21 -16.75 0.84
C PRO A 60 33.09 -16.48 2.08
N PRO A 61 32.67 -16.91 3.28
CA PRO A 61 33.44 -16.69 4.49
C PRO A 61 34.84 -17.27 4.28
N GLN A 62 35.86 -16.42 4.39
CA GLN A 62 37.24 -16.87 4.33
C GLN A 62 37.48 -17.80 5.53
N LYS A 63 37.83 -19.05 5.21
CA LYS A 63 38.03 -20.15 6.15
C LYS A 63 39.24 -19.92 7.05
#